data_AF-A0A4Y8WLJ4-F1
#
_entry.id   AF-A0A4Y8WLJ4-F1
#
_cell.length_a   1.000
_cell.length_b   1.000
_cell.length_c   1.000
_cell.angle_alpha   90.00
_cell.angle_beta   90.00
_cell.angle_gamma   90.00
#
_symmetry.space_group_name_H-M   'P 1'
#
loop_
_entity.id
_entity.type
_entity.pdbx_description
1 polymer ?
#
loop_
_entity_poly.entity_id
_entity_poly.type
_entity_poly.pdbx_seq_one_letter_code
_entity_poly.pdbx_strand_id
1 'polypeptide(L)'
;MKKLIPLLLMLVAMPSMAQRQFDIEVIIFKRAVDAEKTAESWPNDLPKIDLERAGSFSDTNYRSKKGVQMLPYSAYKLNGEVEKLRRHAGFQVLMHKAWRQGDQGRFGAPTFHIQAGKDFSNKFNQDGSMIGSNSGTQALEGIQEESIPKALYQLDGKLQIYVEHYLYADVELDLKAPSVRDVIIEENKPEVLDQELSSDDQVVQVGLMEDVTPTVRAEEFLKSYRLDQKRRMRSTETHYLDHPLLGMIIQVRRVNQ
;
A
#
# COMPACT_ATOMS: atom_id res chain seq x y z
N MET A 1 -21.59 58.08 35.58
CA MET A 1 -22.15 56.96 34.78
C MET A 1 -22.12 57.35 33.31
N LYS A 2 -21.85 56.42 32.38
CA LYS A 2 -21.78 56.60 30.90
C LYS A 2 -20.39 56.88 30.29
N LYS A 3 -19.41 55.96 30.36
CA LYS A 3 -18.26 55.91 29.40
C LYS A 3 -17.68 54.49 29.13
N LEU A 4 -18.41 53.40 29.37
CA LEU A 4 -17.90 52.03 29.18
C LEU A 4 -18.55 51.26 28.00
N ILE A 5 -19.30 51.93 27.13
CA ILE A 5 -20.08 51.27 26.07
C ILE A 5 -19.29 50.96 24.77
N PRO A 6 -18.21 51.66 24.35
CA PRO A 6 -17.61 51.36 23.04
C PRO A 6 -16.75 50.08 23.02
N LEU A 7 -16.31 49.58 24.19
CA LEU A 7 -15.47 48.37 24.25
C LEU A 7 -16.28 47.07 24.05
N LEU A 8 -17.56 47.07 24.42
CA LEU A 8 -18.42 45.88 24.32
C LEU A 8 -18.81 45.55 22.87
N LEU A 9 -18.83 46.54 21.97
CA LEU A 9 -19.23 46.37 20.57
C LEU A 9 -18.09 45.85 19.66
N MET A 10 -16.84 45.91 20.10
CA MET A 10 -15.68 45.45 19.31
C MET A 10 -15.42 43.94 19.45
N LEU A 11 -16.01 43.28 20.46
CA LEU A 11 -15.92 41.83 20.67
C LEU A 11 -16.90 41.02 19.82
N VAL A 12 -17.87 41.65 19.16
CA VAL A 12 -18.89 40.98 18.33
C VAL A 12 -18.48 40.90 16.85
N ALA A 13 -17.39 41.56 16.44
CA ALA A 13 -16.89 41.57 15.07
C ALA A 13 -15.73 40.60 14.84
N MET A 14 -15.70 39.44 15.52
CA MET A 14 -14.79 38.38 15.09
C MET A 14 -15.37 37.80 13.78
N PRO A 15 -14.65 37.90 12.64
CA PRO A 15 -15.07 37.17 11.46
C PRO A 15 -15.10 35.70 11.83
N SER A 16 -16.27 35.07 11.69
CA SER A 16 -16.35 33.62 11.68
C SER A 16 -15.41 33.15 10.57
N MET A 17 -14.24 32.61 10.94
CA MET A 17 -13.45 31.84 10.00
C MET A 17 -14.27 30.61 9.69
N ALA A 18 -15.10 30.70 8.65
CA ALA A 18 -15.83 29.57 8.11
C ALA A 18 -14.80 28.57 7.58
N GLN A 19 -14.40 27.62 8.43
CA GLN A 19 -13.54 26.50 8.06
C GLN A 19 -14.21 25.78 6.89
N ARG A 20 -13.54 25.74 5.73
CA ARG A 20 -14.13 25.10 4.56
C ARG A 20 -14.15 23.60 4.81
N GLN A 21 -15.30 22.98 4.56
CA GLN A 21 -15.46 21.53 4.65
C GLN A 21 -15.55 20.92 3.26
N PHE A 22 -15.02 19.72 3.15
CA PHE A 22 -15.03 18.94 1.92
C PHE A 22 -15.58 17.54 2.19
N ASP A 23 -16.44 17.08 1.29
CA ASP A 23 -16.83 15.68 1.15
C ASP A 23 -15.86 15.02 0.18
N ILE A 24 -15.08 14.05 0.66
CA ILE A 24 -14.16 13.23 -0.11
C ILE A 24 -14.79 11.86 -0.31
N GLU A 25 -14.73 11.36 -1.53
CA GLU A 25 -15.17 10.02 -1.89
C GLU A 25 -14.11 9.33 -2.74
N VAL A 26 -13.77 8.11 -2.36
CA VAL A 26 -12.68 7.34 -2.95
C VAL A 26 -13.15 5.95 -3.29
N ILE A 27 -12.79 5.51 -4.50
CA ILE A 27 -12.91 4.14 -4.97
C ILE A 27 -11.50 3.66 -5.29
N ILE A 28 -11.10 2.53 -4.70
CA ILE A 28 -9.88 1.81 -5.08
C ILE A 28 -10.30 0.48 -5.66
N PHE A 29 -9.74 0.13 -6.81
CA PHE A 29 -10.02 -1.12 -7.50
C PHE A 29 -8.73 -1.69 -8.10
N LYS A 30 -8.69 -3.01 -8.26
CA LYS A 30 -7.64 -3.67 -9.04
C LYS A 30 -8.14 -4.02 -10.42
N ARG A 31 -7.22 -4.10 -11.37
CA ARG A 31 -7.44 -4.54 -12.74
C ARG A 31 -7.20 -6.05 -12.81
N ALA A 32 -8.01 -6.78 -13.57
CA ALA A 32 -7.83 -8.20 -13.84
C ALA A 32 -6.88 -8.39 -15.04
N VAL A 33 -5.68 -7.83 -14.92
CA VAL A 33 -4.60 -8.01 -15.89
C VAL A 33 -3.53 -8.88 -15.25
N ASP A 34 -2.89 -9.68 -16.08
CA ASP A 34 -1.76 -10.50 -15.68
C ASP A 34 -0.52 -9.62 -15.60
N ALA A 35 0.07 -9.52 -14.41
CA ALA A 35 1.23 -8.65 -14.18
C ALA A 35 2.45 -9.12 -14.98
N GLU A 36 2.56 -10.42 -15.24
CA GLU A 36 3.68 -11.01 -16.00
C GLU A 36 3.57 -10.70 -17.50
N LYS A 37 2.38 -10.38 -17.99
CA LYS A 37 2.13 -10.00 -19.39
C LYS A 37 2.23 -8.49 -19.64
N THR A 38 2.44 -7.71 -18.59
CA THR A 38 2.65 -6.26 -18.70
C THR A 38 4.11 -6.01 -19.06
N ALA A 39 4.38 -5.14 -20.03
CA ALA A 39 5.75 -4.79 -20.45
C ALA A 39 6.54 -3.94 -19.43
N GLU A 40 6.11 -3.91 -18.17
CA GLU A 40 6.68 -3.09 -17.11
C GLU A 40 7.43 -3.94 -16.09
N SER A 41 8.69 -3.58 -15.84
CA SER A 41 9.53 -4.24 -14.85
C SER A 41 9.37 -3.57 -13.49
N TRP A 42 8.82 -4.31 -12.52
CA TRP A 42 8.62 -3.85 -11.16
C TRP A 42 9.66 -4.45 -10.20
N PRO A 43 10.22 -3.64 -9.26
CA PRO A 43 11.10 -4.16 -8.21
C PRO A 43 10.45 -5.31 -7.44
N ASN A 44 11.26 -6.29 -7.03
CA ASN A 44 10.78 -7.40 -6.19
C ASN A 44 10.74 -7.03 -4.71
N ASP A 45 11.60 -6.08 -4.30
CA ASP A 45 11.63 -5.53 -2.96
C ASP A 45 11.32 -4.03 -3.02
N LEU A 46 10.51 -3.57 -2.07
CA LEU A 46 10.05 -2.20 -1.99
C LEU A 46 10.21 -1.71 -0.54
N PRO A 47 10.63 -0.45 -0.33
CA PRO A 47 10.74 0.08 1.02
C PRO A 47 9.38 0.04 1.73
N LYS A 48 9.38 -0.19 3.04
CA LYS A 48 8.13 -0.22 3.83
C LYS A 48 7.48 1.16 3.81
N ILE A 49 6.16 1.19 3.64
CA ILE A 49 5.36 2.42 3.73
C ILE A 49 5.37 2.89 5.19
N ASP A 50 5.78 4.14 5.42
CA ASP A 50 5.66 4.76 6.74
C ASP A 50 4.18 5.04 7.06
N LEU A 51 3.69 4.38 8.12
CA LEU A 51 2.31 4.45 8.60
C LEU A 51 2.18 5.13 9.98
N GLU A 52 3.23 5.74 10.54
CA GLU A 52 3.22 6.26 11.93
C GLU A 52 2.09 7.27 12.21
N ARG A 53 1.75 8.10 11.22
CA ARG A 53 0.69 9.12 11.34
C ARG A 53 -0.67 8.65 10.80
N ALA A 54 -0.73 7.43 10.28
CA ALA A 54 -1.91 6.88 9.64
C ALA A 54 -2.87 6.32 10.70
N GLY A 55 -4.12 6.77 10.66
CA GLY A 55 -5.20 6.25 11.50
C GLY A 55 -6.16 5.38 10.71
N SER A 56 -6.91 4.51 11.41
CA SER A 56 -7.97 3.73 10.78
C SER A 56 -9.23 4.55 10.55
N PHE A 57 -9.96 4.27 9.47
CA PHE A 57 -11.31 4.79 9.29
C PHE A 57 -12.28 4.34 10.39
N SER A 58 -12.05 3.20 11.05
CA SER A 58 -12.90 2.71 12.15
C SER A 58 -12.61 3.38 13.49
N ASP A 59 -11.43 3.99 13.67
CA ASP A 59 -11.05 4.63 14.92
C ASP A 59 -11.78 5.97 15.13
N THR A 60 -12.77 5.95 16.00
CA THR A 60 -13.59 7.14 16.31
C THR A 60 -12.81 8.23 17.03
N ASN A 61 -11.82 7.88 17.86
CA ASN A 61 -11.00 8.85 18.58
C ASN A 61 -10.08 9.58 17.61
N TYR A 62 -9.44 8.84 16.70
CA TYR A 62 -8.64 9.42 15.62
C TYR A 62 -9.46 10.37 14.75
N ARG A 63 -10.64 9.91 14.29
CA ARG A 63 -11.54 10.72 13.46
C ARG A 63 -11.98 12.00 14.17
N SER A 64 -12.39 11.90 15.44
CA SER A 64 -12.81 13.05 16.24
C SER A 64 -11.68 14.08 16.39
N LYS A 65 -10.46 13.62 16.74
CA LYS A 65 -9.27 14.47 16.86
C LYS A 65 -8.91 15.18 15.55
N LYS A 66 -9.14 14.53 14.42
CA LYS A 66 -8.85 15.06 13.07
C LYS A 66 -10.02 15.82 12.43
N GLY A 67 -11.16 15.95 13.12
CA GLY A 67 -12.36 16.61 12.57
C GLY A 67 -12.95 15.88 11.36
N VAL A 68 -12.89 14.54 11.38
CA VAL A 68 -13.40 13.67 10.31
C VAL A 68 -14.77 13.12 10.67
N GLN A 69 -15.70 13.20 9.73
CA GLN A 69 -17.01 12.56 9.83
C GLN A 69 -17.20 11.57 8.68
N MET A 70 -17.50 10.31 8.99
CA MET A 70 -17.85 9.33 7.94
C MET A 70 -19.21 9.68 7.34
N LEU A 71 -19.32 9.62 6.01
CA LEU A 71 -20.58 9.86 5.32
C LEU A 71 -21.37 8.55 5.18
N PRO A 72 -22.71 8.59 5.30
CA PRO A 72 -23.54 7.41 5.04
C PRO A 72 -23.56 7.10 3.53
N TYR A 73 -23.83 5.85 3.17
CA TYR A 73 -23.86 5.39 1.78
C TYR A 73 -24.85 6.18 0.89
N SER A 74 -25.93 6.70 1.46
CA SER A 74 -26.90 7.57 0.77
C SER A 74 -26.31 8.91 0.32
N ALA A 75 -25.21 9.37 0.92
CA ALA A 75 -24.53 10.60 0.55
C ALA A 75 -23.46 10.42 -0.55
N TYR A 76 -23.16 9.17 -0.92
CA TYR A 76 -22.15 8.82 -1.91
C TYR A 76 -22.63 9.21 -3.31
N LYS A 77 -21.74 9.77 -4.13
CA LYS A 77 -22.01 10.25 -5.48
C LYS A 77 -21.40 9.37 -6.56
N LEU A 78 -20.44 8.52 -6.21
CA LEU A 78 -19.76 7.61 -7.15
C LEU A 78 -20.35 6.20 -7.15
N ASN A 79 -21.57 6.01 -6.61
CA ASN A 79 -22.25 4.72 -6.60
C ASN A 79 -22.44 4.18 -8.03
N GLY A 80 -22.77 5.04 -8.99
CA GLY A 80 -22.93 4.64 -10.39
C GLY A 80 -21.63 4.11 -11.01
N GLU A 81 -20.50 4.73 -10.69
CA GLU A 81 -19.16 4.34 -11.12
C GLU A 81 -18.75 3.00 -10.52
N VAL A 82 -19.01 2.80 -9.22
CA VAL A 82 -18.79 1.50 -8.55
C VAL A 82 -19.59 0.38 -9.21
N GLU A 83 -20.86 0.63 -9.53
CA GLU A 83 -21.69 -0.38 -10.19
C GLU A 83 -21.21 -0.68 -11.62
N LYS A 84 -20.71 0.31 -12.36
CA LYS A 84 -20.06 0.08 -13.67
C LYS A 84 -18.80 -0.78 -13.52
N LEU A 85 -17.94 -0.48 -12.54
CA LEU A 85 -16.72 -1.24 -12.27
C LEU A 85 -17.04 -2.69 -11.89
N ARG A 86 -18.03 -2.91 -11.02
CA ARG A 86 -18.45 -4.25 -10.57
C ARG A 86 -19.01 -5.12 -11.70
N ARG A 87 -19.69 -4.52 -12.68
CA ARG A 87 -20.22 -5.25 -13.84
C ARG A 87 -19.17 -5.64 -14.87
N HIS A 88 -17.99 -5.04 -14.83
CA HIS A 88 -16.95 -5.27 -15.82
C HIS A 88 -15.93 -6.30 -15.31
N ALA A 89 -15.76 -7.41 -16.02
CA ALA A 89 -14.89 -8.52 -15.61
C ALA A 89 -13.40 -8.12 -15.42
N GLY A 90 -12.98 -7.03 -16.08
CA GLY A 90 -11.64 -6.48 -15.98
C GLY A 90 -11.33 -5.73 -14.68
N PHE A 91 -12.29 -5.52 -13.77
CA PHE A 91 -12.08 -4.74 -12.55
C PHE A 91 -12.66 -5.43 -11.32
N GLN A 92 -12.01 -5.23 -10.17
CA GLN A 92 -12.52 -5.64 -8.87
C GLN A 92 -12.38 -4.47 -7.89
N VAL A 93 -13.51 -3.96 -7.38
CA VAL A 93 -13.53 -2.91 -6.37
C VAL A 93 -13.01 -3.48 -5.05
N LEU A 94 -11.96 -2.87 -4.51
CA LEU A 94 -11.35 -3.23 -3.23
C LEU A 94 -11.91 -2.38 -2.09
N MET A 95 -12.13 -1.08 -2.34
CA MET A 95 -12.64 -0.15 -1.34
C MET A 95 -13.53 0.92 -1.98
N HIS A 96 -14.62 1.27 -1.30
CA HIS A 96 -15.42 2.47 -1.58
C HIS A 96 -15.78 3.14 -0.26
N LYS A 97 -15.25 4.34 -0.03
CA LYS A 97 -15.48 5.10 1.21
C LYS A 97 -15.67 6.58 0.90
N ALA A 98 -16.53 7.23 1.68
CA ALA A 98 -16.65 8.68 1.68
C ALA A 98 -16.66 9.24 3.11
N TRP A 99 -16.02 10.38 3.29
CA TRP A 99 -15.93 11.09 4.56
C TRP A 99 -15.89 12.60 4.32
N ARG A 100 -16.17 13.35 5.38
CA ARG A 100 -16.07 14.79 5.45
C ARG A 100 -14.89 15.18 6.32
N GLN A 101 -14.12 16.18 5.89
CA GLN A 101 -13.04 16.79 6.67
C GLN A 101 -12.95 18.29 6.40
N GLY A 102 -12.22 19.02 7.25
CA GLY A 102 -11.89 20.43 7.03
C GLY A 102 -10.74 20.66 6.04
N ASP A 103 -10.46 21.93 5.75
CA ASP A 103 -9.37 22.42 4.89
C ASP A 103 -8.01 22.50 5.57
N GLN A 104 -7.70 21.52 6.41
CA GLN A 104 -6.44 21.46 7.15
C GLN A 104 -5.23 21.20 6.21
N GLY A 105 -4.08 21.81 6.54
CA GLY A 105 -2.81 21.58 5.85
C GLY A 105 -2.19 20.20 6.10
N ARG A 106 -1.06 19.91 5.45
CA ARG A 106 -0.40 18.59 5.45
C ARG A 106 -0.15 17.98 6.85
N PHE A 107 0.09 18.80 7.86
CA PHE A 107 0.31 18.31 9.24
C PHE A 107 -1.00 18.12 10.02
N GLY A 108 -2.01 18.95 9.75
CA GLY A 108 -3.30 18.92 10.43
C GLY A 108 -4.27 17.87 9.86
N ALA A 109 -4.23 17.66 8.54
CA ALA A 109 -5.10 16.75 7.82
C ALA A 109 -5.00 15.29 8.31
N PRO A 110 -6.06 14.50 8.17
CA PRO A 110 -6.02 13.07 8.46
C PRO A 110 -5.20 12.33 7.40
N THR A 111 -4.41 11.36 7.86
CA THR A 111 -3.78 10.34 7.01
C THR A 111 -4.46 9.02 7.36
N PHE A 112 -5.03 8.33 6.38
CA PHE A 112 -5.70 7.05 6.62
C PHE A 112 -4.82 5.88 6.24
N HIS A 113 -4.75 4.88 7.11
CA HIS A 113 -4.24 3.56 6.77
C HIS A 113 -5.32 2.82 5.98
N ILE A 114 -4.97 2.44 4.76
CA ILE A 114 -5.86 1.80 3.79
C ILE A 114 -5.57 0.31 3.79
N GLN A 115 -6.54 -0.48 4.21
CA GLN A 115 -6.47 -1.95 4.17
C GLN A 115 -7.73 -2.49 3.51
N ALA A 116 -7.57 -3.33 2.49
CA ALA A 116 -8.71 -3.90 1.76
C ALA A 116 -8.36 -5.17 0.97
N GLY A 117 -9.39 -5.84 0.47
CA GLY A 117 -9.26 -7.04 -0.37
C GLY A 117 -9.06 -8.31 0.46
N LYS A 118 -8.40 -9.31 -0.14
CA LYS A 118 -8.16 -10.62 0.49
C LYS A 118 -7.08 -10.52 1.56
N ASP A 119 -7.18 -11.33 2.61
CA ASP A 119 -6.08 -11.54 3.55
C ASP A 119 -5.21 -12.73 3.08
N PHE A 120 -3.91 -12.52 3.01
CA PHE A 120 -2.90 -13.48 2.60
C PHE A 120 -2.09 -14.07 3.77
N SER A 121 -2.38 -13.66 5.00
CA SER A 121 -1.68 -14.09 6.22
C SER A 121 -1.70 -15.60 6.45
N ASN A 122 -2.66 -16.32 5.86
CA ASN A 122 -2.75 -17.79 5.96
C ASN A 122 -1.78 -18.54 5.04
N LYS A 123 -1.19 -17.88 4.04
CA LYS A 123 -0.32 -18.51 3.04
C LYS A 123 1.07 -17.89 2.95
N PHE A 124 1.17 -16.61 3.31
CA PHE A 124 2.40 -15.84 3.16
C PHE A 124 2.77 -15.15 4.46
N ASN A 125 4.07 -15.11 4.73
CA ASN A 125 4.68 -14.30 5.78
C ASN A 125 4.63 -12.81 5.42
N GLN A 126 4.93 -11.95 6.39
CA GLN A 126 4.93 -10.47 6.19
C GLN A 126 5.99 -9.99 5.20
N ASP A 127 7.04 -10.78 4.94
CA ASP A 127 8.06 -10.54 3.92
C ASP A 127 7.65 -11.03 2.52
N GLY A 128 6.48 -11.67 2.40
CA GLY A 128 5.95 -12.21 1.16
C GLY A 128 6.43 -13.63 0.81
N SER A 129 7.27 -14.26 1.65
CA SER A 129 7.63 -15.67 1.49
C SER A 129 6.44 -16.59 1.81
N MET A 130 6.37 -17.76 1.18
CA MET A 130 5.33 -18.74 1.48
C MET A 130 5.59 -19.39 2.84
N ILE A 131 4.54 -19.54 3.65
CA ILE A 131 4.61 -20.26 4.92
C ILE A 131 5.00 -21.71 4.65
N GLY A 132 6.09 -22.17 5.26
CA GLY A 132 6.60 -23.54 5.09
C GLY A 132 7.47 -23.75 3.84
N SER A 133 7.82 -22.70 3.09
CA SER A 133 8.90 -22.82 2.10
C SER A 133 10.24 -22.93 2.81
N ASN A 134 10.98 -24.02 2.56
CA ASN A 134 12.36 -24.21 3.02
C ASN A 134 13.31 -23.33 2.20
N SER A 135 13.07 -22.03 2.16
CA SER A 135 13.87 -21.08 1.39
C SER A 135 15.09 -20.67 2.20
N GLY A 136 16.07 -21.56 2.32
CA GLY A 136 17.51 -21.27 2.49
C GLY A 136 17.99 -20.40 3.66
N THR A 137 17.14 -19.79 4.47
CA THR A 137 17.53 -19.27 5.77
C THR A 137 17.84 -20.49 6.61
N GLN A 138 19.13 -20.71 6.88
CA GLN A 138 19.57 -21.59 7.95
C GLN A 138 18.71 -21.23 9.16
N ALA A 139 17.71 -22.06 9.44
CA ALA A 139 16.96 -21.98 10.66
C ALA A 139 18.02 -22.16 11.75
N LEU A 140 18.33 -21.08 12.46
CA LEU A 140 19.06 -21.21 13.71
C LEU A 140 18.21 -22.16 14.55
N GLU A 141 18.75 -23.36 14.71
CA GLU A 141 18.09 -24.50 15.34
C GLU A 141 17.62 -24.06 16.73
N GLY A 142 16.30 -23.87 16.90
CA GLY A 142 15.69 -23.59 18.20
C GLY A 142 14.82 -22.32 18.34
N ILE A 143 14.67 -21.46 17.33
CA ILE A 143 13.73 -20.33 17.41
C ILE A 143 12.45 -20.65 16.63
N GLN A 144 11.46 -21.19 17.34
CA GLN A 144 10.07 -21.21 16.87
C GLN A 144 9.46 -19.84 17.22
N GLU A 145 9.52 -18.89 16.29
CA GLU A 145 8.73 -17.66 16.42
C GLU A 145 7.25 -18.03 16.25
N GLU A 146 6.55 -18.26 17.36
CA GLU A 146 5.09 -18.18 17.40
C GLU A 146 4.67 -16.71 17.16
N SER A 147 4.74 -16.28 15.90
CA SER A 147 4.17 -14.99 15.52
C SER A 147 2.65 -15.15 15.45
N ILE A 148 1.95 -14.35 16.26
CA ILE A 148 0.50 -14.17 16.08
C ILE A 148 0.30 -13.68 14.64
N PRO A 149 -0.54 -14.33 13.82
CA PRO A 149 -0.67 -13.99 12.41
C PRO A 149 -1.17 -12.55 12.28
N LYS A 150 -0.26 -11.65 11.93
CA LYS A 150 -0.59 -10.27 11.58
C LYS A 150 -1.25 -10.30 10.21
N ALA A 151 -2.43 -9.67 10.10
CA ALA A 151 -3.18 -9.61 8.84
C ALA A 151 -2.29 -9.04 7.71
N LEU A 152 -2.41 -9.63 6.52
CA LEU A 152 -1.64 -9.29 5.34
C LEU A 152 -2.60 -9.05 4.18
N TYR A 153 -3.17 -7.85 4.14
CA TYR A 153 -4.19 -7.50 3.16
C TYR A 153 -3.62 -7.31 1.75
N GLN A 154 -4.43 -7.68 0.76
CA GLN A 154 -4.18 -7.49 -0.66
C GLN A 154 -3.89 -6.04 -1.02
N LEU A 155 -4.53 -5.08 -0.35
CA LEU A 155 -4.22 -3.66 -0.47
C LEU A 155 -3.79 -3.16 0.90
N ASP A 156 -2.63 -2.50 0.97
CA ASP A 156 -2.11 -1.89 2.19
C ASP A 156 -1.38 -0.59 1.85
N GLY A 157 -1.55 0.47 2.64
CA GLY A 157 -0.81 1.72 2.44
C GLY A 157 -1.50 2.93 3.06
N LYS A 158 -1.18 4.14 2.60
CA LYS A 158 -1.73 5.38 3.15
C LYS A 158 -2.34 6.30 2.09
N LEU A 159 -3.34 7.04 2.54
CA LEU A 159 -3.98 8.10 1.77
C LEU A 159 -4.10 9.36 2.62
N GLN A 160 -3.62 10.47 2.10
CA GLN A 160 -3.78 11.78 2.73
C GLN A 160 -4.36 12.78 1.74
N ILE A 161 -5.47 13.43 2.13
CA ILE A 161 -6.03 14.56 1.41
C ILE A 161 -5.86 15.80 2.27
N TYR A 162 -5.23 16.85 1.75
CA TYR A 162 -4.94 18.06 2.52
C TYR A 162 -5.01 19.32 1.66
N VAL A 163 -5.14 20.47 2.30
CA VAL A 163 -5.28 21.77 1.63
C VAL A 163 -4.14 22.70 2.04
N GLU A 164 -3.42 23.21 1.07
CA GLU A 164 -2.49 24.33 1.23
C GLU A 164 -2.97 25.47 0.32
N HIS A 165 -2.15 25.94 -0.62
CA HIS A 165 -2.65 26.81 -1.70
C HIS A 165 -3.62 26.06 -2.63
N TYR A 166 -3.47 24.74 -2.72
CA TYR A 166 -4.34 23.84 -3.47
C TYR A 166 -4.73 22.63 -2.64
N LEU A 167 -5.75 21.91 -3.12
CA LEU A 167 -6.09 20.59 -2.62
C LEU A 167 -5.11 19.56 -3.20
N TYR A 168 -4.54 18.70 -2.35
CA TYR A 168 -3.66 17.62 -2.76
C TYR A 168 -4.21 16.27 -2.32
N ALA A 169 -4.02 15.26 -3.16
CA ALA A 169 -4.10 13.86 -2.79
C ALA A 169 -2.69 13.27 -2.83
N ASP A 170 -2.26 12.72 -1.71
CA ASP A 170 -0.97 12.05 -1.52
C ASP A 170 -1.25 10.57 -1.18
N VAL A 171 -0.85 9.67 -2.07
CA VAL A 171 -1.27 8.27 -2.08
C VAL A 171 -0.05 7.40 -2.23
N GLU A 172 0.13 6.48 -1.29
CA GLU A 172 1.17 5.45 -1.33
C GLU A 172 0.50 4.12 -0.97
N LEU A 173 0.28 3.25 -1.96
CA LEU A 173 -0.49 2.01 -1.81
C LEU A 173 0.26 0.85 -2.45
N ASP A 174 0.34 -0.26 -1.73
CA ASP A 174 0.83 -1.54 -2.23
C ASP A 174 -0.34 -2.49 -2.53
N LEU A 175 -0.46 -2.89 -3.79
CA LEU A 175 -1.28 -4.01 -4.20
C LEU A 175 -0.43 -5.28 -4.18
N LYS A 176 -0.81 -6.26 -3.35
CA LYS A 176 -0.17 -7.55 -3.21
C LYS A 176 -0.86 -8.59 -4.09
N ALA A 177 -0.08 -9.34 -4.87
CA ALA A 177 -0.56 -10.45 -5.67
C ALA A 177 0.45 -11.62 -5.67
N PRO A 178 -0.02 -12.87 -5.63
CA PRO A 178 0.86 -14.02 -5.82
C PRO A 178 1.54 -13.96 -7.19
N SER A 179 2.84 -14.23 -7.23
CA SER A 179 3.69 -14.26 -8.42
C SER A 179 4.67 -15.44 -8.30
N VAL A 180 5.18 -15.93 -9.43
CA VAL A 180 6.22 -16.96 -9.44
C VAL A 180 7.56 -16.31 -9.75
N ARG A 181 8.63 -16.70 -9.05
CA ARG A 181 10.01 -16.34 -9.40
C ARG A 181 10.87 -17.59 -9.52
N ASP A 182 11.81 -17.54 -10.46
CA ASP A 182 12.85 -18.54 -10.58
C ASP A 182 13.98 -18.22 -9.60
N VAL A 183 14.20 -19.11 -8.62
CA VAL A 183 15.33 -19.03 -7.70
C VAL A 183 16.40 -19.99 -8.18
N ILE A 184 17.56 -19.44 -8.53
CA ILE A 184 18.77 -20.21 -8.83
C ILE A 184 19.34 -20.68 -7.50
N ILE A 185 19.32 -21.99 -7.25
CA ILE A 185 20.08 -22.59 -6.15
C ILE A 185 21.47 -22.89 -6.69
N GLU A 186 22.45 -22.05 -6.34
CA GLU A 186 23.85 -22.44 -6.44
C GLU A 186 24.22 -23.17 -5.16
N GLU A 187 24.34 -24.49 -5.22
CA GLU A 187 25.19 -25.22 -4.27
C GLU A 187 25.45 -26.64 -4.78
N ASN A 188 26.62 -26.83 -5.38
CA ASN A 188 27.45 -27.99 -5.12
C ASN A 188 28.86 -27.43 -4.93
N LYS A 189 29.29 -27.20 -3.69
CA LYS A 189 30.73 -27.14 -3.42
C LYS A 189 31.25 -28.54 -3.75
N PRO A 190 32.20 -28.71 -4.68
CA PRO A 190 32.81 -30.01 -4.86
C PRO A 190 33.38 -30.45 -3.51
N GLU A 191 32.97 -31.64 -3.07
CA GLU A 191 33.63 -32.32 -1.95
C GLU A 191 35.10 -32.44 -2.35
N VAL A 192 35.97 -31.64 -1.72
CA VAL A 192 37.41 -31.81 -1.90
C VAL A 192 37.74 -33.13 -1.23
N LEU A 193 37.82 -34.19 -2.04
CA LEU A 193 38.37 -35.45 -1.59
C LEU A 193 39.85 -35.19 -1.34
N ASP A 194 40.25 -35.13 -0.07
CA ASP A 194 41.65 -35.07 0.33
C ASP A 194 42.35 -36.36 -0.10
N GLN A 195 42.77 -36.42 -1.37
CA GLN A 195 43.64 -37.47 -1.87
C GLN A 195 45.06 -37.13 -1.41
N GLU A 196 45.55 -37.87 -0.41
CA GLU A 196 46.97 -37.91 -0.06
C GLU A 196 47.78 -38.30 -1.31
N LEU A 197 48.57 -37.33 -1.79
CA LEU A 197 49.48 -37.51 -2.93
C LEU A 197 50.65 -38.40 -2.50
N SER A 198 50.62 -39.68 -2.88
CA SER A 198 51.84 -40.49 -2.94
C SER A 198 52.61 -40.11 -4.21
N SER A 199 53.81 -39.57 -4.01
CA SER A 199 54.74 -39.16 -5.05
C SER A 199 55.33 -40.37 -5.79
N ASP A 200 54.80 -40.69 -6.96
CA ASP A 200 55.60 -41.04 -8.13
C ASP A 200 54.75 -40.95 -9.42
N ASP A 201 55.42 -40.57 -10.50
CA ASP A 201 54.95 -40.49 -11.88
C ASP A 201 54.02 -39.35 -12.36
N GLN A 202 54.41 -38.81 -13.52
CA GLN A 202 53.72 -37.79 -14.29
C GLN A 202 52.33 -38.26 -14.71
N VAL A 203 51.29 -37.72 -14.09
CA VAL A 203 49.91 -37.84 -14.58
C VAL A 203 49.37 -36.44 -14.84
N VAL A 204 48.96 -36.20 -16.09
CA VAL A 204 48.28 -34.98 -16.53
C VAL A 204 47.00 -34.83 -15.69
N GLN A 205 46.95 -33.80 -14.85
CA GLN A 205 45.76 -33.48 -14.07
C GLN A 205 44.69 -32.93 -15.02
N VAL A 206 43.82 -33.81 -15.51
CA VAL A 206 42.59 -33.44 -16.22
C VAL A 206 41.68 -32.81 -15.17
N GLY A 207 41.53 -31.49 -15.22
CA GLY A 207 40.63 -30.77 -14.32
C GLY A 207 39.22 -31.34 -14.41
N LEU A 208 38.71 -31.84 -13.28
CA LEU A 208 37.29 -32.09 -13.08
C LEU A 208 36.57 -30.73 -13.13
N MET A 209 36.22 -30.27 -14.32
CA MET A 209 35.19 -29.25 -14.49
C MET A 209 33.86 -29.99 -14.50
N GLU A 210 33.29 -30.20 -13.31
CA GLU A 210 31.89 -30.60 -13.23
C GLU A 210 31.04 -29.39 -13.56
N ASP A 211 30.26 -29.50 -14.63
CA ASP A 211 29.37 -28.44 -15.09
C ASP A 211 28.23 -28.33 -14.07
N VAL A 212 28.38 -27.42 -13.11
CA VAL A 212 27.34 -27.12 -12.11
C VAL A 212 26.20 -26.40 -12.82
N THR A 213 25.33 -27.15 -13.49
CA THR A 213 24.10 -26.58 -14.03
C THR A 213 23.24 -26.12 -12.85
N PRO A 214 22.96 -24.82 -12.71
CA PRO A 214 22.14 -24.33 -11.62
C PRO A 214 20.76 -24.99 -11.65
N THR A 215 20.33 -25.57 -10.53
CA THR A 215 18.95 -26.07 -10.44
C THR A 215 18.04 -24.88 -10.18
N VAL A 216 17.30 -24.46 -11.21
CA VAL A 216 16.29 -23.42 -11.11
C VAL A 216 15.02 -24.03 -10.50
N ARG A 217 14.57 -23.51 -9.34
CA ARG A 217 13.26 -23.86 -8.78
C ARG A 217 12.33 -22.65 -8.84
N ALA A 218 11.13 -22.88 -9.36
CA ALA A 218 10.04 -21.90 -9.33
C ALA A 218 9.47 -21.81 -7.90
N GLU A 219 9.60 -20.65 -7.27
CA GLU A 219 9.05 -20.34 -5.94
C GLU A 219 7.88 -19.36 -6.09
N GLU A 220 6.72 -19.68 -5.52
CA GLU A 220 5.63 -18.71 -5.40
C GLU A 220 5.89 -17.76 -4.23
N PHE A 221 5.74 -16.47 -4.47
CA PHE A 221 5.88 -15.43 -3.45
C PHE A 221 4.79 -14.36 -3.63
N LEU A 222 4.55 -13.59 -2.58
CA LEU A 222 3.61 -12.47 -2.62
C LEU A 222 4.34 -11.21 -3.07
N LYS A 223 4.17 -10.85 -4.35
CA LYS A 223 4.75 -9.61 -4.91
C LYS A 223 3.90 -8.40 -4.58
N SER A 224 4.55 -7.29 -4.24
CA SER A 224 3.90 -5.99 -4.03
C SER A 224 4.11 -5.07 -5.23
N TYR A 225 3.05 -4.37 -5.63
CA TYR A 225 3.05 -3.39 -6.71
C TYR A 225 2.60 -2.03 -6.17
N ARG A 226 3.47 -1.03 -6.26
CA ARG A 226 3.27 0.26 -5.60
C ARG A 226 2.68 1.31 -6.53
N LEU A 227 1.56 1.88 -6.10
CA LEU A 227 1.11 3.21 -6.53
C LEU A 227 1.65 4.24 -5.54
N ASP A 228 2.65 5.02 -5.94
CA ASP A 228 3.11 6.21 -5.23
C ASP A 228 2.84 7.44 -6.11
N GLN A 229 1.80 8.20 -5.77
CA GLN A 229 1.40 9.38 -6.52
C GLN A 229 0.92 10.51 -5.62
N LYS A 230 1.46 11.70 -5.90
CA LYS A 230 0.97 12.96 -5.35
C LYS A 230 0.37 13.82 -6.45
N ARG A 231 -0.89 14.22 -6.28
CA ARG A 231 -1.65 14.98 -7.29
C ARG A 231 -2.32 16.22 -6.72
N ARG A 232 -2.17 17.35 -7.41
CA ARG A 232 -3.00 18.54 -7.19
C ARG A 232 -4.40 18.29 -7.74
N MET A 233 -5.41 18.58 -6.94
CA MET A 233 -6.81 18.34 -7.26
C MET A 233 -7.63 19.62 -7.31
N ARG A 234 -8.77 19.56 -8.00
CA ARG A 234 -9.80 20.59 -8.03
C ARG A 234 -11.07 20.05 -7.39
N SER A 235 -11.71 20.85 -6.55
CA SER A 235 -12.87 20.43 -5.73
C SER A 235 -14.19 20.26 -6.51
N THR A 236 -14.14 20.23 -7.83
CA THR A 236 -15.30 20.06 -8.73
C THR A 236 -15.04 18.98 -9.76
N GLU A 237 -13.87 18.35 -9.73
CA GLU A 237 -13.44 17.36 -10.69
C GLU A 237 -13.30 15.99 -10.02
N THR A 238 -13.56 14.96 -10.81
CA THR A 238 -13.22 13.59 -10.44
C THR A 238 -11.83 13.32 -10.99
N HIS A 239 -10.91 12.91 -10.14
CA HIS A 239 -9.55 12.57 -10.52
C HIS A 239 -9.36 11.06 -10.57
N TYR A 240 -8.57 10.64 -11.56
CA TYR A 240 -8.15 9.26 -11.72
C TYR A 240 -6.63 9.18 -11.51
N LEU A 241 -6.20 8.31 -10.60
CA LEU A 241 -4.81 7.96 -10.37
C LEU A 241 -4.62 6.55 -10.90
N ASP A 242 -3.72 6.42 -11.89
CA ASP A 242 -3.57 5.19 -12.65
C ASP A 242 -2.30 4.43 -12.30
N HIS A 243 -2.42 3.11 -12.37
CA HIS A 243 -1.35 2.13 -12.34
C HIS A 243 -1.81 0.94 -13.20
N PRO A 244 -0.91 0.18 -13.85
CA PRO A 244 -1.31 -0.94 -14.72
C PRO A 244 -2.17 -1.99 -14.02
N LEU A 245 -1.93 -2.23 -12.73
CA LEU A 245 -2.63 -3.24 -11.93
C LEU A 245 -3.70 -2.69 -10.98
N LEU A 246 -3.67 -1.38 -10.68
CA LEU A 246 -4.58 -0.76 -9.72
C LEU A 246 -5.05 0.62 -10.19
N GLY A 247 -6.25 1.00 -9.79
CA GLY A 247 -6.80 2.31 -10.11
C GLY A 247 -7.43 2.91 -8.88
N MET A 248 -7.32 4.24 -8.77
CA MET A 248 -8.04 5.01 -7.76
C MET A 248 -8.84 6.12 -8.44
N ILE A 249 -10.14 6.15 -8.15
CA ILE A 249 -11.01 7.29 -8.48
C ILE A 249 -11.24 8.06 -7.20
N ILE A 250 -11.01 9.36 -7.23
CA ILE A 250 -11.24 10.26 -6.12
C ILE A 250 -12.02 11.48 -6.56
N GLN A 251 -13.04 11.84 -5.78
CA GLN A 251 -13.78 13.07 -5.94
C GLN A 251 -13.76 13.84 -4.63
N VAL A 252 -13.56 15.15 -4.73
CA VAL A 252 -13.64 16.05 -3.57
C VAL A 252 -14.62 17.15 -3.89
N ARG A 253 -15.63 17.34 -3.03
CA ARG A 253 -16.70 18.32 -3.20
C ARG A 253 -16.70 19.29 -2.04
N ARG A 254 -16.89 20.58 -2.31
CA ARG A 254 -17.13 21.56 -1.24
C ARG A 254 -18.49 21.33 -0.60
N VAL A 255 -18.54 21.42 0.71
CA VAL A 255 -19.80 21.48 1.46
C VAL A 255 -20.25 22.93 1.44
N ASN A 256 -21.38 23.22 0.79
CA ASN A 256 -21.99 24.53 0.89
C ASN A 256 -22.62 24.66 2.28
N GLN A 257 -22.20 25.69 3.02
CA GLN A 257 -22.82 26.10 4.29
C GLN A 257 -24.13 26.84 4.03
#